data_AF-Q2SWR7-F1
#
_entry.id   AF-Q2SWR7-F1
#
_cell.length_a   1.000
_cell.length_b   1.000
_cell.length_c   1.000
_cell.angle_alpha   90.00
_cell.angle_beta   90.00
_cell.angle_gamma   90.00
#
_symmetry.space_group_name_H-M   'P 1'
#
loop_
_entity.id
_entity.type
_entity.pdbx_description
1 polymer ?
#
loop_
_entity_poly.entity_id
_entity_poly.type
_entity_poly.pdbx_seq_one_letter_code
_entity_poly.pdbx_strand_id
1 'polypeptide(L)'
;MPLHSRPLQFRTPDHLMQLPKRLAAACLTAVFLSAAPPAVGKTTSESLIDRIFTLIADALPSSAKEAPAGQVVEAAFSPDGGAETLVLKVIGTSRTSIRLAGYSFTSPKVVRALLDARRRGVDVAIVVDNDGNRSKASKQALNLLVNAKVPTRTIGRYAIHHDKYIVVDGRHVETGSFNYSAAAAARNSENVLVVWNNPALASQYLKHWQNRYDQGTDYRSTY
;
A
#
# COMPACT_ATOMS: atom_id res chain seq x y z
N MET A 1 -28.42 15.39 -46.54
CA MET A 1 -28.95 14.00 -46.56
C MET A 1 -28.51 13.39 -47.88
N PRO A 2 -27.85 12.21 -47.88
CA PRO A 2 -28.42 10.98 -47.36
C PRO A 2 -27.57 10.27 -46.31
N LEU A 3 -28.25 9.61 -45.37
CA LEU A 3 -27.72 8.71 -44.36
C LEU A 3 -27.32 7.38 -45.02
N HIS A 4 -26.08 6.92 -44.79
CA HIS A 4 -25.70 5.53 -45.02
C HIS A 4 -25.39 4.89 -43.66
N SER A 5 -26.30 4.02 -43.25
CA SER A 5 -26.27 3.22 -42.02
C SER A 5 -25.20 2.14 -42.16
N ARG A 6 -24.11 2.21 -41.38
CA ARG A 6 -23.18 1.09 -41.22
C ARG A 6 -23.71 0.13 -40.13
N PRO A 7 -23.70 -1.19 -40.35
CA PRO A 7 -24.14 -2.15 -39.34
C PRO A 7 -23.12 -2.25 -38.19
N LEU A 8 -23.61 -2.36 -36.96
CA LEU A 8 -22.81 -2.69 -35.78
C LEU A 8 -22.22 -4.10 -35.93
N GLN A 9 -20.89 -4.19 -36.04
CA GLN A 9 -20.18 -5.44 -35.84
C GLN A 9 -19.95 -5.65 -34.34
N PHE A 10 -20.64 -6.63 -33.77
CA PHE A 10 -20.32 -7.15 -32.44
C PHE A 10 -18.97 -7.89 -32.52
N ARG A 11 -17.91 -7.28 -31.95
CA ARG A 11 -16.68 -7.98 -31.62
C ARG A 11 -16.89 -8.78 -30.35
N THR A 12 -16.87 -10.09 -30.45
CA THR A 12 -16.69 -11.01 -29.31
C THR A 12 -15.27 -10.83 -28.73
N PRO A 13 -15.09 -10.69 -27.41
CA PRO A 13 -13.75 -10.70 -26.82
C PRO A 13 -13.25 -12.13 -26.62
N ASP A 14 -12.36 -12.59 -27.51
CA ASP A 14 -11.53 -13.81 -27.36
C ASP A 14 -10.39 -13.62 -26.33
N HIS A 15 -10.72 -13.22 -25.10
CA HIS A 15 -9.73 -13.13 -24.01
C HIS A 15 -10.21 -13.72 -22.69
N LEU A 16 -10.94 -14.83 -22.76
CA LEU A 16 -11.24 -15.70 -21.63
C LEU A 16 -10.65 -17.10 -21.86
N MET A 17 -9.34 -17.23 -22.06
CA MET A 17 -8.70 -18.55 -21.99
C MET A 17 -7.18 -18.51 -21.86
N GLN A 18 -6.67 -18.01 -20.73
CA GLN A 18 -5.38 -18.49 -20.18
C GLN A 18 -5.46 -18.52 -18.65
N LEU A 19 -6.38 -19.33 -18.12
CA LEU A 19 -6.18 -19.87 -16.78
C LEU A 19 -5.01 -20.87 -16.86
N PRO A 20 -4.08 -20.88 -15.88
CA PRO A 20 -3.06 -21.92 -15.82
C PRO A 20 -3.75 -23.29 -15.79
N LYS A 21 -3.33 -24.23 -16.65
CA LYS A 21 -3.90 -25.60 -16.75
C LYS A 21 -3.95 -26.36 -15.41
N ARG A 22 -3.26 -25.86 -14.38
CA ARG A 22 -3.26 -26.41 -13.01
C ARG A 22 -4.44 -25.95 -12.14
N LEU A 23 -5.14 -24.88 -12.49
CA LEU A 23 -6.34 -24.42 -11.75
C LEU A 23 -7.65 -25.06 -12.25
N ALA A 24 -7.72 -25.46 -13.52
CA ALA A 24 -8.92 -26.12 -14.06
C ALA A 24 -9.20 -27.50 -13.44
N ALA A 25 -8.17 -28.16 -12.89
CA ALA A 25 -8.31 -29.46 -12.25
C ALA A 25 -8.87 -29.39 -10.82
N ALA A 26 -8.83 -28.23 -10.15
CA ALA A 26 -9.29 -28.08 -8.78
C ALA A 26 -10.78 -27.69 -8.66
N CYS A 27 -11.40 -27.21 -9.75
CA CYS A 27 -12.82 -26.82 -9.74
C CYS A 27 -13.77 -27.90 -10.29
N LEU A 28 -13.27 -29.03 -10.82
CA LEU A 28 -14.11 -30.07 -11.42
C LEU A 28 -14.42 -31.28 -10.51
N THR A 29 -13.97 -31.27 -9.26
CA THR A 29 -14.26 -32.32 -8.25
C THR A 29 -15.16 -31.85 -7.12
N ALA A 30 -15.93 -30.77 -7.33
CA ALA A 30 -16.94 -30.29 -6.39
C ALA A 30 -18.38 -30.29 -6.96
N VAL A 31 -18.58 -30.83 -8.17
CA VAL A 31 -19.91 -30.93 -8.79
C VAL A 31 -20.12 -32.37 -9.24
N PHE A 32 -20.46 -33.25 -8.30
CA PHE A 32 -21.36 -34.40 -8.49
C PHE A 32 -21.54 -35.07 -7.12
N LEU A 33 -22.38 -34.49 -6.27
CA LEU A 33 -23.03 -35.25 -5.21
C LEU A 33 -24.47 -34.75 -5.05
N SER A 34 -25.31 -35.14 -6.00
CA SER A 34 -26.76 -35.07 -5.84
C SER A 34 -27.33 -36.40 -6.31
N ALA A 35 -28.06 -37.04 -5.40
CA ALA A 35 -28.83 -38.29 -5.52
C ALA A 35 -28.10 -39.62 -5.22
N ALA A 36 -27.96 -39.94 -3.93
CA ALA A 36 -28.04 -41.32 -3.43
C ALA A 36 -28.74 -41.35 -2.05
N PRO A 37 -29.53 -42.38 -1.71
CA PRO A 37 -30.37 -42.40 -0.49
C PRO A 37 -29.54 -42.57 0.79
N PRO A 38 -30.11 -42.31 1.99
CA PRO A 38 -29.32 -42.25 3.22
C PRO A 38 -28.96 -43.66 3.69
N ALA A 39 -27.68 -43.98 3.70
CA ALA A 39 -27.15 -45.14 4.40
C ALA A 39 -26.00 -44.71 5.33
N VAL A 40 -26.33 -44.69 6.63
CA VAL A 40 -25.52 -45.04 7.80
C VAL A 40 -24.00 -44.79 7.69
N GLY A 41 -23.50 -43.79 8.43
CA GLY A 41 -22.09 -43.66 8.77
C GLY A 41 -21.65 -42.21 8.97
N LYS A 42 -21.85 -41.66 10.19
CA LYS A 42 -21.24 -40.38 10.59
C LYS A 42 -19.71 -40.56 10.78
N THR A 43 -18.93 -40.71 9.71
CA THR A 43 -17.45 -40.69 9.81
C THR A 43 -16.70 -40.36 8.51
N THR A 44 -17.34 -40.32 7.34
CA THR A 44 -16.62 -40.18 6.05
C THR A 44 -16.66 -38.78 5.44
N SER A 45 -17.74 -38.02 5.61
CA SER A 45 -17.89 -36.68 5.00
C SER A 45 -16.99 -35.60 5.62
N GLU A 46 -16.79 -35.64 6.94
CA GLU A 46 -15.88 -34.70 7.64
C GLU A 46 -14.44 -34.90 7.16
N SER A 47 -14.01 -36.15 6.99
CA SER A 47 -12.65 -36.48 6.51
C SER A 47 -12.35 -36.03 5.08
N LEU A 48 -13.37 -35.95 4.21
CA LEU A 48 -13.18 -35.54 2.83
C LEU A 48 -13.06 -34.02 2.72
N ILE A 49 -13.87 -33.28 3.47
CA ILE A 49 -13.82 -31.82 3.55
C ILE A 49 -12.47 -31.37 4.15
N ASP A 50 -12.02 -32.01 5.24
CA ASP A 50 -10.73 -31.70 5.85
C ASP A 50 -9.54 -31.98 4.91
N ARG A 51 -9.61 -33.06 4.13
CA ARG A 51 -8.61 -33.37 3.11
C ARG A 51 -8.59 -32.35 1.98
N ILE A 52 -9.76 -31.89 1.53
CA ILE A 52 -9.86 -30.84 0.51
C ILE A 52 -9.33 -29.52 1.05
N PHE A 53 -9.67 -29.14 2.30
CA PHE A 53 -9.13 -27.94 2.94
C PHE A 53 -7.60 -27.99 3.06
N THR A 54 -7.04 -29.13 3.47
CA THR A 54 -5.59 -29.32 3.60
C THR A 54 -4.90 -29.22 2.24
N LEU A 55 -5.44 -29.86 1.20
CA LEU A 55 -4.92 -29.77 -0.16
C LEU A 55 -4.96 -28.35 -0.73
N ILE A 56 -6.02 -27.58 -0.44
CA ILE A 56 -6.12 -26.18 -0.87
C ILE A 56 -5.14 -25.30 -0.09
N ALA A 57 -5.01 -25.50 1.23
CA ALA A 57 -4.09 -24.75 2.07
C ALA A 57 -2.62 -24.97 1.66
N ASP A 58 -2.23 -26.20 1.34
CA ASP A 58 -0.87 -26.54 0.89
C ASP A 58 -0.59 -26.09 -0.55
N ALA A 59 -1.63 -25.99 -1.39
CA ALA A 59 -1.51 -25.53 -2.78
C ALA A 59 -1.47 -24.00 -2.91
N LEU A 60 -1.90 -23.26 -1.89
CA LEU A 60 -1.74 -21.81 -1.84
C LEU A 60 -0.30 -21.49 -1.43
N PRO A 61 0.53 -20.92 -2.32
CA PRO A 61 1.88 -20.55 -1.93
C PRO A 61 1.79 -19.55 -0.78
N SER A 62 2.35 -19.92 0.38
CA SER A 62 2.59 -18.96 1.45
C SER A 62 3.48 -17.85 0.86
N SER A 63 2.86 -16.70 0.60
CA SER A 63 3.57 -15.53 0.07
C SER A 63 4.43 -14.84 1.14
N ALA A 64 4.32 -15.28 2.40
CA ALA A 64 5.11 -14.78 3.50
C ALA A 64 6.54 -15.32 3.41
N LYS A 65 7.49 -14.42 3.17
CA LYS A 65 8.91 -14.72 3.32
C LYS A 65 9.27 -14.64 4.80
N GLU A 66 10.18 -15.51 5.24
CA GLU A 66 10.77 -15.40 6.58
C GLU A 66 11.39 -14.02 6.79
N ALA A 67 11.32 -13.54 8.03
CA ALA A 67 11.96 -12.30 8.42
C ALA A 67 13.48 -12.44 8.27
N PRO A 68 14.17 -11.48 7.61
CA PRO A 68 15.62 -11.53 7.52
C PRO A 68 16.27 -11.41 8.91
N ALA A 69 17.47 -11.95 9.04
CA ALA A 69 18.25 -11.86 10.27
C ALA A 69 18.48 -10.38 10.67
N GLY A 70 18.25 -10.06 11.95
CA GLY A 70 18.36 -8.71 12.47
C GLY A 70 17.21 -7.77 12.09
N GLN A 71 16.09 -8.29 11.57
CA GLN A 71 14.85 -7.53 11.53
C GLN A 71 14.43 -7.13 12.95
N VAL A 72 14.00 -5.88 13.12
CA VAL A 72 13.41 -5.38 14.38
C VAL A 72 12.08 -4.74 14.06
N VAL A 73 11.09 -4.94 14.93
CA VAL A 73 9.77 -4.31 14.80
C VAL A 73 9.54 -3.39 15.98
N GLU A 74 9.13 -2.15 15.71
CA GLU A 74 8.73 -1.19 16.72
C GLU A 74 7.31 -0.72 16.43
N ALA A 75 6.52 -0.46 17.48
CA ALA A 75 5.20 0.13 17.34
C ALA A 75 5.04 1.28 18.34
N ALA A 76 4.24 2.28 17.95
CA ALA A 76 3.91 3.43 18.76
C ALA A 76 2.48 3.88 18.44
N PHE A 77 1.87 4.63 19.36
CA PHE A 77 0.45 4.99 19.27
C PHE A 77 0.23 6.48 19.52
N SER A 78 -0.88 7.00 19.03
CA SER A 78 -1.36 8.35 19.36
C SER A 78 -2.53 8.30 20.34
N PRO A 79 -2.78 9.37 21.10
CA PRO A 79 -1.96 10.60 21.16
C PRO A 79 -0.72 10.46 22.06
N ASP A 80 -0.77 9.61 23.08
CA ASP A 80 0.21 9.61 24.18
C ASP A 80 1.27 8.49 24.08
N GLY A 81 1.22 7.66 23.03
CA GLY A 81 2.07 6.49 22.85
C GLY A 81 3.30 6.71 21.95
N GLY A 82 3.68 7.97 21.66
CA GLY A 82 4.90 8.31 20.93
C GLY A 82 4.87 8.08 19.41
N ALA A 83 3.70 7.94 18.78
CA ALA A 83 3.59 7.72 17.33
C ALA A 83 4.33 8.76 16.48
N GLU A 84 4.13 10.06 16.75
CA GLU A 84 4.84 11.12 16.02
C GLU A 84 6.36 11.02 16.22
N THR A 85 6.81 10.71 17.45
CA THR A 85 8.23 10.51 17.76
C THR A 85 8.83 9.37 16.92
N LEU A 86 8.10 8.26 16.77
CA LEU A 86 8.55 7.13 15.97
C LEU A 86 8.63 7.46 14.48
N VAL A 87 7.65 8.19 13.93
CA VAL A 87 7.71 8.70 12.54
C VAL A 87 8.92 9.61 12.34
N LEU A 88 9.17 10.53 13.26
CA LEU A 88 10.32 11.44 13.19
C LEU A 88 11.66 10.69 13.33
N LYS A 89 11.72 9.65 14.16
CA LYS A 89 12.88 8.75 14.28
C LYS A 89 13.18 8.08 12.94
N VAL A 90 12.18 7.54 12.25
CA VAL A 90 12.34 6.90 10.93
C VAL A 90 12.91 7.87 9.90
N ILE A 91 12.39 9.09 9.82
CA ILE A 91 12.92 10.11 8.90
C ILE A 91 14.36 10.51 9.31
N GLY A 92 14.63 10.63 10.60
CA GLY A 92 15.93 11.02 11.13
C GLY A 92 17.05 10.00 10.92
N THR A 93 16.73 8.70 10.90
CA THR A 93 17.71 7.63 10.69
C THR A 93 18.15 7.48 9.23
N SER A 94 17.39 8.04 8.27
CA SER A 94 17.71 7.99 6.84
C SER A 94 19.13 8.46 6.51
N ARG A 95 19.75 7.76 5.56
CA ARG A 95 21.12 8.05 5.08
C ARG A 95 21.19 8.26 3.56
N THR A 96 20.32 7.63 2.79
CA THR A 96 20.39 7.58 1.33
C THR A 96 19.10 8.02 0.66
N SER A 97 17.94 7.52 1.09
CA SER A 97 16.67 7.81 0.43
C SER A 97 15.46 7.77 1.36
N ILE A 98 14.44 8.56 1.00
CA ILE A 98 13.11 8.55 1.59
C ILE A 98 12.08 8.53 0.45
N ARG A 99 11.10 7.63 0.56
CA ARG A 99 9.90 7.58 -0.27
C ARG A 99 8.69 7.60 0.63
N LEU A 100 7.96 8.71 0.63
CA LEU A 100 6.76 8.89 1.46
C LEU A 100 5.51 8.82 0.60
N ALA A 101 4.54 8.02 1.01
CA ALA A 101 3.17 8.04 0.52
C ALA A 101 2.23 8.49 1.64
N GLY A 102 1.41 9.51 1.40
CA GLY A 102 0.51 10.06 2.42
C GLY A 102 -0.88 10.37 1.91
N TYR A 103 -1.88 10.19 2.77
CA TYR A 103 -3.23 10.69 2.53
C TYR A 103 -3.32 12.17 2.89
N SER A 104 -3.55 12.52 4.16
CA SER A 104 -3.54 13.92 4.62
C SER A 104 -2.14 14.32 5.06
N PHE A 105 -1.57 15.37 4.44
CA PHE A 105 -0.23 15.85 4.71
C PHE A 105 -0.25 17.32 5.14
N THR A 106 -0.12 17.55 6.45
CA THR A 106 -0.22 18.88 7.07
C THR A 106 0.76 19.13 8.20
N SER A 107 1.52 18.11 8.64
CA SER A 107 2.38 18.21 9.82
C SER A 107 3.64 19.06 9.55
N PRO A 108 3.81 20.21 10.25
CA PRO A 108 5.02 21.01 10.12
C PRO A 108 6.27 20.29 10.65
N LYS A 109 6.11 19.39 11.64
CA LYS A 109 7.22 18.59 12.19
C LYS A 109 7.72 17.58 11.17
N VAL A 110 6.82 16.89 10.47
CA VAL A 110 7.19 15.95 9.40
C VAL A 110 7.83 16.69 8.23
N VAL A 111 7.28 17.84 7.81
CA VAL A 111 7.90 18.70 6.77
C VAL A 111 9.32 19.07 7.16
N ARG A 112 9.53 19.57 8.39
CA ARG A 112 10.87 19.93 8.86
C ARG A 112 11.83 18.75 8.82
N ALA A 113 11.43 17.58 9.31
CA ALA A 113 12.27 16.39 9.30
C ALA A 113 12.68 15.95 7.88
N LEU A 114 11.77 16.05 6.91
CA LEU A 114 12.06 15.76 5.50
C LEU A 114 13.03 16.77 4.88
N LEU A 115 12.84 18.06 5.16
CA LEU A 115 13.77 19.11 4.74
C LEU A 115 15.15 18.94 5.37
N ASP A 116 15.21 18.56 6.65
CA ASP A 116 16.46 18.27 7.34
C ASP A 116 17.17 17.06 6.70
N ALA A 117 16.43 16.01 6.33
CA ALA A 117 16.97 14.87 5.59
C ALA A 117 17.51 15.29 4.22
N ARG A 118 16.76 16.10 3.48
CA ARG A 118 17.22 16.63 2.19
C ARG A 118 18.51 17.45 2.33
N ARG A 119 18.64 18.27 3.37
CA ARG A 119 19.87 19.02 3.66
C ARG A 119 21.06 18.12 4.01
N ARG A 120 20.83 16.93 4.57
CA ARG A 120 21.88 15.91 4.76
C ARG A 120 22.30 15.21 3.46
N GLY A 121 21.67 15.53 2.33
CA GLY A 121 21.94 14.89 1.03
C GLY A 121 21.08 13.66 0.75
N VAL A 122 20.09 13.35 1.60
CA VAL A 122 19.16 12.25 1.37
C VAL A 122 18.28 12.55 0.15
N ASP A 123 18.08 11.54 -0.69
CA ASP A 123 17.15 11.61 -1.82
C ASP A 123 15.71 11.42 -1.34
N VAL A 124 14.96 12.51 -1.24
CA VAL A 124 13.60 12.54 -0.70
C VAL A 124 12.61 12.73 -1.85
N ALA A 125 11.60 11.86 -1.96
CA ALA A 125 10.48 12.05 -2.87
C ALA A 125 9.15 11.67 -2.21
N ILE A 126 8.09 12.39 -2.59
CA ILE A 126 6.81 12.36 -1.89
C ILE A 126 5.67 12.22 -2.90
N VAL A 127 4.69 11.36 -2.61
CA VAL A 127 3.40 11.32 -3.29
C VAL A 127 2.28 11.39 -2.27
N VAL A 128 1.33 12.30 -2.48
CA VAL A 128 0.18 12.44 -1.57
C VAL A 128 -1.15 12.43 -2.32
N ASP A 129 -2.23 12.10 -1.62
CA ASP A 129 -3.57 12.20 -2.17
C ASP A 129 -3.90 13.63 -2.63
N ASN A 130 -4.57 13.77 -3.77
CA ASN A 130 -4.90 15.09 -4.30
C ASN A 130 -5.99 15.81 -3.48
N ASP A 131 -7.05 15.10 -3.11
CA ASP A 131 -8.25 15.71 -2.55
C ASP A 131 -8.09 15.96 -1.04
N GLY A 132 -7.39 15.06 -0.35
CA GLY A 132 -6.96 15.19 1.03
C GLY A 132 -5.94 16.32 1.28
N ASN A 133 -5.41 16.95 0.23
CA ASN A 133 -4.40 18.03 0.34
C ASN A 133 -4.81 19.37 -0.27
N ARG A 134 -6.12 19.65 -0.36
CA ARG A 134 -6.64 20.94 -0.85
C ARG A 134 -6.66 22.06 0.21
N SER A 135 -6.48 21.72 1.49
CA SER A 135 -6.52 22.67 2.61
C SER A 135 -5.37 23.69 2.56
N LYS A 136 -5.52 24.85 3.22
CA LYS A 136 -4.44 25.86 3.32
C LYS A 136 -3.18 25.28 3.96
N ALA A 137 -3.33 24.49 5.04
CA ALA A 137 -2.21 23.87 5.74
C ALA A 137 -1.47 22.86 4.84
N SER A 138 -2.21 22.06 4.07
CA SER A 138 -1.63 21.10 3.12
C SER A 138 -0.84 21.81 2.03
N LYS A 139 -1.43 22.84 1.42
CA LYS A 139 -0.74 23.64 0.39
C LYS A 139 0.53 24.28 0.94
N GLN A 140 0.51 24.82 2.16
CA GLN A 140 1.71 25.36 2.81
C GLN A 140 2.78 24.29 3.01
N ALA A 141 2.42 23.11 3.51
CA ALA A 141 3.34 22.00 3.70
C ALA A 141 3.98 21.55 2.38
N LEU A 142 3.18 21.38 1.32
CA LEU A 142 3.66 20.98 0.00
C LEU A 142 4.51 22.07 -0.67
N ASN A 143 4.12 23.35 -0.55
CA ASN A 143 4.88 24.49 -1.07
C ASN A 143 6.29 24.55 -0.46
N LEU A 144 6.43 24.32 0.85
CA LEU A 144 7.75 24.27 1.51
C LEU A 144 8.66 23.19 0.92
N LEU A 145 8.11 22.01 0.62
CA LEU A 145 8.86 20.88 0.05
C LEU A 145 9.33 21.19 -1.37
N VAL A 146 8.43 21.63 -2.25
CA VAL A 146 8.79 21.91 -3.65
C VAL A 146 9.71 23.11 -3.80
N ASN A 147 9.58 24.12 -2.93
CA ASN A 147 10.49 25.26 -2.90
C ASN A 147 11.89 24.86 -2.46
N ALA A 148 12.01 23.85 -1.58
CA ALA A 148 13.28 23.20 -1.23
C ALA A 148 13.74 22.13 -2.23
N LYS A 149 13.12 22.07 -3.43
CA LYS A 149 13.46 21.13 -4.50
C LYS A 149 13.33 19.66 -4.09
N VAL A 150 12.34 19.35 -3.25
CA VAL A 150 11.91 17.98 -2.96
C VAL A 150 10.86 17.57 -4.02
N PRO A 151 11.13 16.57 -4.86
CA PRO A 151 10.14 16.03 -5.80
C PRO A 151 8.87 15.59 -5.07
N THR A 152 7.77 16.27 -5.36
CA THR A 152 6.48 16.09 -4.68
C THR A 152 5.38 15.99 -5.72
N ARG A 153 4.55 14.95 -5.62
CA ARG A 153 3.41 14.71 -6.51
C ARG A 153 2.11 14.61 -5.75
N THR A 154 1.02 15.03 -6.38
CA THR A 154 -0.34 14.66 -5.95
C THR A 154 -0.90 13.58 -6.87
N ILE A 155 -1.71 12.67 -6.34
CA ILE A 155 -2.40 11.64 -7.13
C ILE A 155 -3.91 11.71 -6.89
N GLY A 156 -4.66 11.83 -8.00
CA GLY A 156 -6.13 11.84 -8.02
C GLY A 156 -6.74 10.72 -8.84
N ARG A 157 -5.97 9.66 -9.17
CA ARG A 157 -6.45 8.54 -9.98
C ARG A 157 -7.42 7.62 -9.24
N TYR A 158 -7.25 7.52 -7.92
CA TYR A 158 -8.08 6.69 -7.05
C TYR A 158 -9.18 7.53 -6.42
N ALA A 159 -10.27 6.88 -5.98
CA ALA A 159 -11.27 7.56 -5.16
C ALA A 159 -10.64 8.18 -3.91
N ILE A 160 -9.71 7.45 -3.29
CA ILE A 160 -8.84 7.92 -2.19
C ILE A 160 -7.49 7.21 -2.31
N HIS A 161 -6.38 7.95 -2.33
CA HIS A 161 -5.05 7.41 -2.04
C HIS A 161 -4.83 7.41 -0.52
N HIS A 162 -5.25 6.32 0.14
CA HIS A 162 -5.35 6.27 1.60
C HIS A 162 -4.10 5.74 2.31
N ASP A 163 -2.97 5.66 1.62
CA ASP A 163 -1.73 5.14 2.19
C ASP A 163 -1.10 6.13 3.17
N LYS A 164 -0.48 5.61 4.24
CA LYS A 164 0.45 6.35 5.11
C LYS A 164 1.62 5.45 5.40
N TYR A 165 2.70 5.62 4.64
CA TYR A 165 3.93 4.88 4.86
C TYR A 165 5.15 5.65 4.38
N ILE A 166 6.29 5.33 4.98
CA ILE A 166 7.62 5.81 4.57
C ILE A 166 8.51 4.61 4.32
N VAL A 167 9.13 4.55 3.15
CA VAL A 167 10.28 3.67 2.92
C VAL A 167 11.56 4.47 3.06
N VAL A 168 12.46 4.01 3.92
CA VAL A 168 13.79 4.62 4.14
C VAL A 168 14.88 3.67 3.68
N ASP A 169 15.84 4.21 2.93
CA ASP A 169 17.08 3.54 2.49
C ASP A 169 16.86 2.21 1.75
N GLY A 170 15.68 2.03 1.15
CA GLY A 170 15.27 0.76 0.53
C GLY A 170 15.28 -0.43 1.49
N ARG A 171 15.18 -0.19 2.79
CA ARG A 171 15.43 -1.19 3.83
C ARG A 171 14.45 -1.14 4.99
N HIS A 172 13.91 0.03 5.32
CA HIS A 172 13.02 0.23 6.47
C HIS A 172 11.66 0.69 5.97
N VAL A 173 10.60 0.19 6.60
CA VAL A 173 9.23 0.59 6.29
C VAL A 173 8.54 1.03 7.56
N GLU A 174 8.09 2.28 7.59
CA GLU A 174 7.08 2.78 8.53
C GLU A 174 5.71 2.72 7.85
N THR A 175 4.68 2.30 8.57
CA THR A 175 3.29 2.29 8.09
C THR A 175 2.32 2.31 9.27
N GLY A 176 1.07 2.66 9.02
CA GLY A 176 0.01 2.59 10.03
C GLY A 176 -1.22 3.38 9.65
N SER A 177 -2.02 3.74 10.65
CA SER A 177 -3.17 4.62 10.45
C SER A 177 -2.78 6.11 10.44
N PHE A 178 -1.61 6.43 11.01
CA PHE A 178 -1.14 7.79 11.27
C PHE A 178 -1.02 8.64 10.00
N ASN A 179 -1.96 9.56 9.81
CA ASN A 179 -1.80 10.62 8.81
C ASN A 179 -0.68 11.58 9.26
N TYR A 180 0.13 12.08 8.33
CA TYR A 180 1.18 13.06 8.65
C TYR A 180 0.58 14.45 8.94
N SER A 181 -0.13 14.57 10.06
CA SER A 181 -0.99 15.68 10.45
C SER A 181 -0.97 15.92 11.97
N ALA A 182 -1.33 17.13 12.41
CA ALA A 182 -1.41 17.44 13.84
C ALA A 182 -2.54 16.67 14.56
N ALA A 183 -3.65 16.38 13.85
CA ALA A 183 -4.76 15.63 14.42
C ALA A 183 -4.37 14.18 14.74
N ALA A 184 -3.66 13.51 13.82
CA ALA A 184 -3.12 12.18 14.04
C ALA A 184 -2.14 12.16 15.21
N ALA A 185 -1.32 13.20 15.39
CA ALA A 185 -0.36 13.27 16.49
C ALA A 185 -1.02 13.47 17.86
N ALA A 186 -2.01 14.36 17.96
CA ALA A 186 -2.45 14.89 19.26
C ALA A 186 -3.91 14.58 19.64
N ARG A 187 -4.72 14.03 18.73
CA ARG A 187 -6.17 13.91 18.96
C ARG A 187 -6.74 12.53 18.62
N ASN A 188 -6.28 11.94 17.53
CA ASN A 188 -6.81 10.66 17.07
C ASN A 188 -6.16 9.49 17.82
N SER A 189 -6.90 8.39 17.95
CA SER A 189 -6.31 7.09 18.21
C SER A 189 -5.67 6.59 16.91
N GLU A 190 -4.36 6.42 16.91
CA GLU A 190 -3.59 6.01 15.73
C GLU A 190 -2.55 4.97 16.12
N ASN A 191 -2.14 4.15 15.16
CA ASN A 191 -0.98 3.28 15.27
C ASN A 191 0.09 3.64 14.23
N VAL A 192 1.34 3.45 14.62
CA VAL A 192 2.54 3.48 13.77
C VAL A 192 3.30 2.18 14.01
N LEU A 193 3.65 1.49 12.94
CA LEU A 193 4.47 0.28 12.93
C LEU A 193 5.70 0.54 12.09
N VAL A 194 6.87 0.15 12.59
CA VAL A 194 8.11 0.22 11.84
C VAL A 194 8.74 -1.16 11.76
N VAL A 195 9.00 -1.61 10.55
CA VAL A 195 9.79 -2.81 10.27
C VAL A 195 11.19 -2.37 9.82
N TRP A 196 12.14 -2.52 10.73
CA TRP A 196 13.55 -2.24 10.51
C TRP A 196 14.24 -3.44 9.86
N ASN A 197 15.28 -3.14 9.08
CA ASN A 197 16.13 -4.11 8.39
C ASN A 197 15.39 -5.18 7.57
N ASN A 198 14.41 -4.79 6.74
CA ASN A 198 13.74 -5.71 5.81
C ASN A 198 13.70 -5.17 4.37
N PRO A 199 14.78 -5.37 3.58
CA PRO A 199 14.84 -4.97 2.17
C PRO A 199 13.77 -5.63 1.28
N ALA A 200 13.35 -6.86 1.60
CA ALA A 200 12.35 -7.57 0.81
C ALA A 200 10.95 -6.92 0.96
N LEU A 201 10.59 -6.50 2.16
CA LEU A 201 9.38 -5.72 2.42
C LEU A 201 9.50 -4.32 1.80
N ALA A 202 10.61 -3.64 2.02
CA ALA A 202 10.87 -2.32 1.46
C ALA A 202 10.77 -2.31 -0.08
N SER A 203 11.28 -3.34 -0.75
CA SER A 203 11.15 -3.47 -2.22
C SER A 203 9.70 -3.57 -2.68
N GLN A 204 8.84 -4.27 -1.94
CA GLN A 204 7.41 -4.36 -2.27
C GLN A 204 6.71 -3.00 -2.10
N TYR A 205 6.97 -2.31 -0.98
CA TYR A 205 6.46 -0.96 -0.76
C TYR A 205 7.00 0.05 -1.77
N LEU A 206 8.26 -0.06 -2.18
CA LEU A 206 8.84 0.80 -3.22
C LEU A 206 8.20 0.59 -4.58
N LYS A 207 7.89 -0.65 -4.97
CA LYS A 207 7.15 -0.93 -6.21
C LYS A 207 5.76 -0.31 -6.18
N HIS A 208 5.08 -0.43 -5.05
CA HIS A 208 3.78 0.21 -4.82
C HIS A 208 3.89 1.73 -4.88
N TRP A 209 4.87 2.31 -4.19
CA TRP A 209 5.15 3.75 -4.20
C TRP A 209 5.43 4.26 -5.60
N GLN A 210 6.32 3.59 -6.34
CA GLN A 210 6.72 4.00 -7.69
C GLN A 210 5.51 4.01 -8.62
N ASN A 211 4.65 2.98 -8.52
CA ASN A 211 3.42 2.93 -9.29
C ASN A 211 2.52 4.16 -9.03
N ARG A 212 2.34 4.58 -7.77
CA ARG A 212 1.58 5.79 -7.43
C ARG A 212 2.29 7.05 -7.91
N TYR A 213 3.59 7.12 -7.74
CA TYR A 213 4.39 8.27 -8.14
C TYR A 213 4.33 8.50 -9.65
N ASP A 214 4.45 7.44 -10.47
CA ASP A 214 4.41 7.51 -11.94
C ASP A 214 3.05 7.98 -12.47
N GLN A 215 1.98 7.71 -11.73
CA GLN A 215 0.61 8.13 -12.05
C GLN A 215 0.23 9.48 -11.41
N GLY A 216 1.10 10.02 -10.56
CA GLY A 216 0.93 11.31 -9.92
C GLY A 216 1.27 12.47 -10.85
N THR A 217 0.75 13.64 -10.53
CA THR A 217 1.09 14.91 -11.19
C THR A 217 2.06 15.69 -10.31
N ASP A 218 3.09 16.28 -10.90
CA ASP A 218 4.02 17.16 -10.19
C ASP A 218 3.26 18.29 -9.50
N TYR A 219 3.46 18.41 -8.19
CA TYR A 219 2.92 19.52 -7.43
C TYR A 219 3.75 20.76 -7.73
N ARG A 220 3.08 21.86 -8.08
CA ARG A 220 3.71 23.15 -8.33
C ARG A 220 3.35 24.12 -7.22
N SER A 221 4.34 24.87 -6.76
CA SER A 221 4.09 25.94 -5.79
C SER A 221 3.02 26.88 -6.33
N THR A 222 2.06 27.22 -5.48
CA THR A 222 1.05 28.25 -5.76
C THR A 222 1.46 29.63 -5.24
N TYR A 223 2.67 29.73 -4.69
CA TYR A 223 3.37 30.98 -4.37
C TYR A 223 4.43 31.26 -5.43
#